data_AF-A0A0P0ZAT2-F1
#
_entry.id   AF-A0A0P0ZAT2-F1
#
_cell.length_a   1.000
_cell.length_b   1.000
_cell.length_c   1.000
_cell.angle_alpha   90.00
_cell.angle_beta   90.00
_cell.angle_gamma   90.00
#
_symmetry.space_group_name_H-M   'P 1'
#
loop_
_entity.id
_entity.type
_entity.pdbx_description
1 polymer ?
#
loop_
_entity_poly.entity_id
_entity_poly.type
_entity_poly.pdbx_seq_one_letter_code
_entity_poly.pdbx_strand_id
1 'polypeptide(L)' 'MMRTQKIIPSLHPRLRTLAEYKARIEARIAAEMKRPLPDSIYLRSLKRLRLQAKDEAIAITKRLSSDGPSRPSAA' A
#
# COMPACT_ATOMS: atom_id res chain seq x y z
N MET A 1 -12.78 -24.91 26.51
CA MET A 1 -11.74 -23.86 26.37
C MET A 1 -11.44 -23.67 24.89
N MET A 2 -11.94 -22.60 24.26
CA MET A 2 -11.66 -22.32 22.84
C MET A 2 -10.40 -21.47 22.72
N ARG A 3 -9.36 -22.01 22.07
CA ARG A 3 -8.17 -21.25 21.68
C ARG A 3 -8.59 -20.22 20.65
N THR A 4 -8.65 -18.95 21.05
CA THR A 4 -8.66 -17.81 20.13
C THR A 4 -7.39 -17.87 19.29
N GLN A 5 -7.50 -18.43 18.09
CA GLN A 5 -6.47 -18.28 17.07
C GLN A 5 -6.31 -16.79 16.81
N LYS A 6 -5.16 -16.23 17.20
CA LYS A 6 -4.75 -14.88 16.78
C LYS A 6 -4.71 -14.92 15.24
N ILE A 7 -5.72 -14.34 14.61
CA ILE A 7 -5.71 -14.09 13.17
C ILE A 7 -4.61 -13.06 12.97
N ILE A 8 -3.40 -13.52 12.62
CA ILE A 8 -2.38 -12.64 12.08
C ILE A 8 -2.90 -12.25 10.70
N PRO A 9 -3.35 -11.00 10.47
CA PRO A 9 -3.85 -10.63 9.16
C PRO A 9 -2.71 -10.83 8.16
N SER A 10 -2.94 -11.68 7.16
CA SER A 10 -1.92 -11.93 6.15
C SER A 10 -1.64 -10.61 5.43
N LEU A 11 -0.36 -10.25 5.40
CA LEU A 11 0.10 -8.98 4.83
C LEU A 11 -0.10 -8.94 3.30
N HIS A 12 -0.23 -10.10 2.65
CA HIS A 12 -0.49 -10.25 1.21
C HIS A 12 -1.82 -9.63 0.74
N PRO A 13 -3.00 -9.95 1.33
CA PRO A 13 -4.24 -9.28 0.97
C PRO A 13 -4.17 -7.76 1.14
N ARG A 14 -3.46 -7.27 2.17
CA ARG A 14 -3.28 -5.83 2.37
C ARG A 14 -2.46 -5.19 1.25
N LEU A 15 -1.39 -5.84 0.79
CA LEU A 15 -0.64 -5.40 -0.39
C LEU A 15 -1.50 -5.35 -1.65
N ARG A 16 -2.37 -6.35 -1.86
CA ARG A 16 -3.31 -6.36 -2.98
C ARG A 16 -4.28 -5.18 -2.91
N THR A 17 -4.89 -4.93 -1.74
CA THR A 17 -5.80 -3.79 -1.54
C THR A 17 -5.10 -2.46 -1.81
N LEU A 18 -3.85 -2.30 -1.35
CA LEU A 18 -3.06 -1.09 -1.61
C LEU A 18 -2.75 -0.91 -3.10
N ALA A 19 -2.46 -1.99 -3.81
CA ALA A 19 -2.24 -1.94 -5.26
C ALA A 19 -3.52 -1.53 -6.02
N GLU A 20 -4.66 -2.13 -5.68
CA GLU A 20 -5.97 -1.77 -6.26
C GLU A 20 -6.34 -0.31 -5.94
N TYR A 21 -6.10 0.14 -4.72
CA TYR A 21 -6.34 1.52 -4.30
C TYR A 21 -5.45 2.52 -5.07
N LYS A 22 -4.16 2.20 -5.23
CA LYS A 22 -3.23 3.00 -6.04
C LYS A 22 -3.69 3.10 -7.50
N ALA A 23 -4.11 1.99 -8.11
CA ALA A 23 -4.61 2.00 -9.49
C ALA A 23 -5.85 2.90 -9.65
N ARG A 24 -6.77 2.88 -8.68
CA ARG A 24 -7.94 3.78 -8.67
C ARG A 24 -7.54 5.25 -8.56
N ILE A 25 -6.56 5.59 -7.73
CA ILE A 25 -6.06 6.96 -7.62
C ILE A 25 -5.39 7.40 -8.93
N GLU A 26 -4.60 6.54 -9.56
CA GLU A 26 -3.95 6.85 -10.84
C GLU A 26 -4.98 7.09 -11.95
N ALA A 27 -6.04 6.30 -12.01
CA ALA A 27 -7.15 6.54 -12.92
C ALA A 27 -7.84 7.89 -12.67
N ARG A 28 -8.05 8.27 -11.40
CA ARG A 28 -8.63 9.57 -11.04
C ARG A 28 -7.72 10.74 -11.39
N ILE A 29 -6.41 10.62 -11.18
CA ILE A 29 -5.43 11.63 -11.61
C ILE A 29 -5.48 11.78 -13.13
N ALA A 30 -5.50 10.67 -13.87
CA ALA A 30 -5.56 10.71 -15.33
C ALA A 30 -6.87 11.35 -15.83
N ALA A 31 -8.00 11.08 -15.17
CA ALA A 31 -9.28 11.72 -15.49
C ALA A 31 -9.26 13.22 -15.21
N GLU A 32 -8.74 13.64 -14.05
CA GLU A 32 -8.66 15.06 -13.66
C GLU A 32 -7.73 15.85 -14.59
N MET A 33 -6.60 15.27 -14.98
CA MET A 33 -5.66 15.88 -15.95
C MET A 33 -6.25 16.07 -17.34
N LYS A 34 -7.29 15.31 -17.71
CA LYS A 34 -8.00 15.45 -18.99
C LYS A 34 -9.09 16.54 -18.96
N ARG A 35 -9.41 17.10 -17.78
CA ARG A 35 -10.43 18.14 -17.68
C ARG A 35 -9.92 19.43 -18.34
N PRO A 36 -10.81 20.21 -18.99
CA PRO A 36 -10.43 21.50 -19.59
C PRO A 36 -9.81 22.49 -18.58
N LEU A 37 -10.24 22.40 -17.31
CA LEU A 37 -9.71 23.17 -16.18
C LEU A 37 -9.47 22.19 -15.02
N PRO A 38 -8.25 21.64 -14.88
CA PRO A 38 -7.91 20.74 -13.79
C PRO A 38 -7.84 21.46 -12.45
N ASP A 39 -8.41 20.85 -11.40
CA ASP A 39 -8.28 21.33 -10.04
C ASP A 39 -6.90 20.90 -9.47
N SER A 40 -6.01 21.88 -9.36
CA SER A 40 -4.65 21.68 -8.85
C SER A 40 -4.59 21.22 -7.39
N ILE A 41 -5.55 21.62 -6.56
CA ILE A 41 -5.65 21.21 -5.15
C ILE A 41 -6.09 19.76 -5.09
N TYR A 42 -7.11 19.40 -5.86
CA TYR A 42 -7.58 18.02 -5.96
C TYR A 42 -6.49 17.09 -6.51
N LEU A 43 -5.77 17.49 -7.57
CA LEU A 43 -4.62 16.75 -8.10
C LEU A 43 -3.50 16.58 -7.06
N ARG A 44 -3.21 17.61 -6.28
CA ARG A 44 -2.20 17.54 -5.21
C ARG A 44 -2.61 16.54 -4.14
N SER A 45 -3.88 16.55 -3.75
CA SER A 45 -4.46 15.59 -2.80
C SER A 45 -4.37 14.16 -3.32
N LEU A 46 -4.76 13.91 -4.58
CA LEU A 46 -4.64 12.58 -5.19
C LEU A 46 -3.19 12.10 -5.26
N LYS A 47 -2.25 12.97 -5.63
CA LYS A 47 -0.82 12.64 -5.67
C LYS A 47 -0.27 12.28 -4.27
N ARG A 48 -0.71 12.96 -3.22
CA ARG A 48 -0.35 12.64 -1.82
C ARG A 48 -0.90 11.28 -1.41
N LEU A 49 -2.17 11.00 -1.68
CA LEU A 49 -2.78 9.69 -1.40
C LEU A 49 -2.06 8.55 -2.14
N ARG A 50 -1.64 8.77 -3.39
CA ARG A 50 -0.85 7.81 -4.16
C ARG A 50 0.50 7.53 -3.50
N LEU A 51 1.17 8.57 -3.01
CA LEU A 51 2.46 8.43 -2.33
C LEU A 51 2.29 7.66 -1.01
N GLN A 52 1.29 8.00 -0.21
CA GLN A 52 0.99 7.29 1.04
C GLN A 52 0.74 5.79 0.82
N ALA A 53 -0.07 5.44 -0.19
CA ALA A 53 -0.33 4.03 -0.52
C ALA A 53 0.94 3.27 -0.95
N LYS A 54 1.85 3.95 -1.68
CA LYS A 54 3.16 3.40 -2.05
C LYS A 54 4.03 3.17 -0.82
N ASP A 55 4.11 4.15 0.08
CA ASP A 55 4.94 4.08 1.28
C ASP A 55 4.45 2.98 2.22
N GLU A 56 3.14 2.82 2.38
CA GLU A 56 2.55 1.72 3.17
C GLU A 56 2.86 0.35 2.55
N ALA A 57 2.76 0.22 1.22
CA ALA A 57 3.12 -1.02 0.52
C ALA A 57 4.60 -1.36 0.71
N ILE A 58 5.50 -0.36 0.63
CA ILE A 58 6.93 -0.53 0.90
C ILE A 58 7.16 -0.98 2.35
N ALA A 59 6.48 -0.37 3.32
CA ALA A 59 6.62 -0.73 4.72
C ALA A 59 6.18 -2.17 4.99
N ILE A 60 5.07 -2.60 4.39
CA ILE A 60 4.57 -3.99 4.50
C ILE A 60 5.55 -4.97 3.84
N THR A 61 6.05 -4.66 2.64
CA THR A 61 7.03 -5.50 1.94
C THR A 61 8.32 -5.62 2.76
N LYS A 62 8.83 -4.51 3.31
CA LYS A 62 10.00 -4.54 4.20
C LYS A 62 9.77 -5.44 5.41
N ARG A 63 8.59 -5.35 6.03
CA ARG A 63 8.22 -6.19 7.18
C ARG A 63 8.17 -7.68 6.81
N LEU A 64 7.63 -8.01 5.64
CA LEU A 64 7.64 -9.37 5.11
C LEU A 64 9.06 -9.88 4.84
N SER A 65 9.95 -9.02 4.33
CA SER A 65 11.35 -9.38 4.08
C SER A 65 12.17 -9.51 5.38
N SER A 66 11.88 -8.72 6.41
CA SER A 66 12.54 -8.80 7.71
C SER A 66 12.08 -9.98 8.58
N ASP A 67 10.86 -10.49 8.35
CA ASP A 67 10.34 -11.72 8.99
C ASP A 67 10.79 -13.02 8.27
N GLY A 68 11.64 -12.92 7.24
CA GLY A 68 12.29 -14.09 6.62
C GLY A 68 13.22 -14.81 7.61
N PRO A 69 13.42 -16.14 7.49
CA PRO A 69 13.99 -16.96 8.55
C PRO A 69 15.36 -16.42 8.96
N SER A 70 15.50 -16.14 10.25
CA SER A 70 16.74 -15.81 10.93
C SER A 70 17.86 -16.70 10.39
N ARG A 71 18.76 -16.13 9.57
CA ARG A 71 20.02 -16.79 9.23
C ARG A 71 20.71 -17.10 10.56
N PRO A 72 21.01 -18.37 10.90
CA PRO A 72 21.87 -18.63 12.04
C PRO A 72 23.22 -18.00 11.70
N SER A 73 23.64 -17.05 12.52
CA SER A 73 24.98 -16.51 12.53
C SER A 73 25.93 -17.69 12.72
N ALA A 74 26.66 -18.07 11.66
CA ALA A 74 27.76 -19.00 11.77
C ALA A 74 28.86 -18.33 12.61
N ALA A 75 29.19 -18.98 13.72
CA ALA A 75 30.31 -18.67 14.61
C ALA A 75 31.65 -19.02 13.97
#